data_AF-X8E5U0-F1
#
_entry.id   AF-X8E5U0-F1
#
_cell.length_a   1.000
_cell.length_b   1.000
_cell.length_c   1.000
_cell.angle_alpha   90.00
_cell.angle_beta   90.00
_cell.angle_gamma   90.00
#
_symmetry.space_group_name_H-M   'P 1'
#
loop_
_entity.id
_entity.type
_entity.pdbx_description
1 polymer ?
#
loop_
_entity_poly.entity_id
_entity_poly.type
_entity_poly.pdbx_seq_one_letter_code
_entity_poly.pdbx_strand_id
1 'polypeptide(L)'
;MDSWRGQGRPDDLLMSRAGRIQHKLGVNVAVPVQPGHGSRRRQWPPYPSIDPLINVAGMMRSVSEVRAVVRWLQPHSTTVVVSGVSMGSPVAALVAHLEKRIGGVALYTPILGLNAMIARHLERRVRHGMVCASC
;
A
#
# COMPACT_ATOMS: atom_id res chain seq x y z
N MET A 1 -1.00 5.33 -21.19
CA MET A 1 -0.74 4.26 -20.19
C MET A 1 -0.91 4.89 -18.82
N ASP A 2 -2.10 4.75 -18.19
CA ASP A 2 -2.47 5.58 -17.02
C ASP A 2 -3.55 4.93 -16.13
N SER A 3 -3.43 3.63 -15.83
CA SER A 3 -4.50 2.87 -15.15
C SER A 3 -4.32 2.61 -13.65
N TRP A 4 -3.33 3.20 -12.96
CA TRP A 4 -3.14 3.04 -11.50
C TRP A 4 -3.61 4.25 -10.66
N ARG A 5 -4.52 5.08 -11.19
CA ARG A 5 -4.95 6.36 -10.59
C ARG A 5 -5.98 6.22 -9.46
N GLY A 6 -5.84 5.20 -8.61
CA GLY A 6 -6.84 4.87 -7.58
C GLY A 6 -6.52 5.34 -6.16
N GLN A 7 -5.25 5.35 -5.73
CA GLN A 7 -4.94 5.48 -4.30
C GLN A 7 -4.43 6.90 -3.95
N GLY A 8 -4.82 7.40 -2.78
CA GLY A 8 -4.46 8.69 -2.18
C GLY A 8 -5.37 9.87 -2.54
N ARG A 9 -6.54 9.64 -3.16
CA ARG A 9 -7.57 10.69 -3.34
C ARG A 9 -8.42 10.83 -2.07
N PRO A 10 -9.22 11.90 -1.86
CA PRO A 10 -10.14 11.99 -0.72
C PRO A 10 -11.12 10.81 -0.63
N ASP A 11 -11.42 10.19 -1.78
CA ASP A 11 -12.18 8.95 -1.90
C ASP A 11 -11.52 7.73 -1.24
N ASP A 12 -10.20 7.74 -0.97
CA ASP A 12 -9.56 6.72 -0.13
C ASP A 12 -9.93 6.85 1.36
N LEU A 13 -10.26 8.06 1.83
CA LEU A 13 -10.84 8.26 3.17
C LEU A 13 -12.26 7.68 3.23
N LEU A 14 -12.99 7.73 2.10
CA LEU A 14 -14.30 7.09 1.92
C LEU A 14 -14.18 5.57 1.84
N MET A 15 -13.20 5.02 1.12
CA MET A 15 -12.92 3.58 1.05
C MET A 15 -12.43 3.01 2.40
N SER A 16 -11.53 3.72 3.09
CA SER A 16 -11.09 3.38 4.44
C SER A 16 -12.18 3.58 5.48
N ARG A 17 -13.25 4.32 5.14
CA ARG A 17 -14.31 4.76 6.06
C ARG A 17 -13.76 5.38 7.34
N ALA A 18 -12.59 5.99 7.30
CA ALA A 18 -11.83 6.42 8.48
C ALA A 18 -12.66 7.34 9.39
N GLY A 19 -13.34 8.32 8.80
CA GLY A 19 -14.24 9.21 9.56
C GLY A 19 -15.45 8.49 10.17
N ARG A 20 -16.00 7.48 9.49
CA ARG A 20 -17.10 6.66 10.04
C ARG A 20 -16.61 5.76 11.18
N ILE A 21 -15.42 5.19 11.08
CA ILE A 21 -14.80 4.37 12.13
C ILE A 21 -14.54 5.24 13.35
N GLN A 22 -13.95 6.41 13.19
CA GLN A 22 -13.75 7.35 14.29
C GLN A 22 -15.09 7.72 14.94
N HIS A 23 -16.09 8.15 14.16
CA HIS A 23 -17.38 8.55 14.71
C HIS A 23 -18.18 7.42 15.38
N LYS A 24 -18.10 6.19 14.86
CA LYS A 24 -18.88 5.06 15.39
C LYS A 24 -18.18 4.30 16.51
N LEU A 25 -16.85 4.21 16.48
CA LEU A 25 -16.08 3.39 17.42
C LEU A 25 -15.26 4.24 18.41
N GLY A 26 -15.20 5.56 18.23
CA GLY A 26 -14.46 6.46 19.12
C GLY A 26 -12.94 6.29 19.05
N VAL A 27 -12.43 5.66 18.00
CA VAL A 27 -10.98 5.40 17.83
C VAL A 27 -10.31 6.48 17.00
N ASN A 28 -9.08 6.84 17.36
CA ASN A 28 -8.24 7.69 16.54
C ASN A 28 -7.78 6.92 15.30
N VAL A 29 -7.85 7.55 14.12
CA VAL A 29 -7.48 6.92 12.85
C VAL A 29 -6.37 7.74 12.18
N ALA A 30 -5.22 7.11 11.96
CA ALA A 30 -4.14 7.65 11.14
C ALA A 30 -4.17 6.99 9.75
N VAL A 31 -4.09 7.79 8.68
CA VAL A 31 -4.13 7.30 7.30
C VAL A 31 -2.86 7.75 6.56
N PRO A 32 -1.73 7.03 6.70
CA PRO A 32 -0.50 7.36 6.00
C PRO A 32 -0.66 7.14 4.49
N VAL A 33 -0.39 8.18 3.71
CA VAL A 33 -0.46 8.13 2.24
C VAL A 33 0.78 7.41 1.70
N GLN A 34 0.60 6.35 0.92
CA GLN A 34 1.72 5.59 0.33
C GLN A 34 2.49 6.43 -0.72
N PRO A 35 3.77 6.08 -1.01
CA PRO A 35 4.51 6.68 -2.13
C PRO A 35 3.75 6.53 -3.45
N GLY A 36 3.91 7.48 -4.38
CA GLY A 36 3.24 7.44 -5.68
C GLY A 36 1.74 7.82 -5.67
N HIS A 37 1.18 8.12 -4.51
CA HIS A 37 -0.26 8.35 -4.33
C HIS A 37 -0.59 9.72 -3.74
N GLY A 38 -1.78 10.24 -4.01
CA GLY A 38 -2.29 11.47 -3.40
C GLY A 38 -1.36 12.68 -3.46
N SER A 39 -1.10 13.29 -2.30
CA SER A 39 -0.15 14.40 -2.15
C SER A 39 1.29 14.02 -2.50
N ARG A 40 1.59 12.71 -2.56
CA ARG A 40 2.91 12.13 -2.84
C ARG A 40 3.03 11.59 -4.25
N ARG A 41 2.05 11.84 -5.14
CA ARG A 41 2.04 11.31 -6.52
C ARG A 41 3.24 11.70 -7.38
N ARG A 42 3.96 12.77 -7.01
CA ARG A 42 5.16 13.26 -7.72
C ARG A 42 6.47 12.98 -6.98
N GLN A 43 6.41 12.27 -5.86
CA GLN A 43 7.58 11.96 -5.05
C GLN A 43 8.13 10.58 -5.42
N TRP A 44 9.45 10.46 -5.46
CA TRP A 44 10.13 9.18 -5.66
C TRP A 44 10.05 8.29 -4.39
N PRO A 45 9.98 6.96 -4.51
CA PRO A 45 9.78 6.19 -5.73
C PRO A 45 8.32 6.25 -6.21
N PRO A 46 8.08 6.29 -7.53
CA PRO A 46 6.75 6.02 -8.05
C PRO A 46 6.37 4.59 -7.67
N TYR A 47 5.21 4.41 -7.07
CA TYR A 47 4.75 3.11 -6.57
C TYR A 47 3.24 3.02 -6.77
N PRO A 48 2.71 1.99 -7.46
CA PRO A 48 3.42 0.91 -8.14
C PRO A 48 4.15 1.37 -9.43
N SER A 49 5.14 0.58 -9.85
CA SER A 49 5.94 0.77 -11.08
C SER A 49 6.01 -0.52 -11.89
N ILE A 50 6.36 -0.42 -13.17
CA ILE A 50 6.69 -1.60 -13.99
C ILE A 50 8.08 -2.17 -13.64
N ASP A 51 8.95 -1.32 -13.09
CA ASP A 51 10.27 -1.71 -12.62
C ASP A 51 10.15 -2.41 -11.24
N PRO A 52 10.58 -3.68 -11.13
CA PRO A 52 10.49 -4.43 -9.88
C PRO A 52 11.36 -3.83 -8.77
N LEU A 53 12.53 -3.25 -9.07
CA LEU A 53 13.39 -2.62 -8.05
C LEU A 53 12.73 -1.38 -7.47
N ILE A 54 12.04 -0.61 -8.30
CA ILE A 54 11.25 0.55 -7.85
C ILE A 54 10.09 0.13 -6.95
N ASN A 55 9.44 -1.02 -7.24
CA ASN A 55 8.41 -1.56 -6.35
C ASN A 55 8.97 -2.01 -5.00
N VAL A 56 10.15 -2.64 -4.98
CA VAL A 56 10.84 -3.01 -3.73
C VAL A 56 11.16 -1.74 -2.93
N ALA A 57 11.72 -0.71 -3.56
CA ALA A 57 11.99 0.56 -2.91
C ALA A 57 10.71 1.22 -2.37
N GLY A 58 9.62 1.21 -3.14
CA GLY A 58 8.31 1.73 -2.72
C GLY A 58 7.71 0.98 -1.54
N MET A 59 7.84 -0.34 -1.51
CA MET A 59 7.43 -1.18 -0.39
C MET A 59 8.26 -0.90 0.86
N MET A 60 9.60 -0.89 0.75
CA MET A 60 10.50 -0.61 1.87
C MET A 60 10.23 0.78 2.48
N ARG A 61 10.01 1.78 1.62
CA ARG A 61 9.63 3.13 2.06
C ARG A 61 8.29 3.13 2.78
N SER A 62 7.27 2.51 2.19
CA SER A 62 5.94 2.40 2.81
C SER A 62 5.99 1.75 4.19
N VAL A 63 6.68 0.60 4.31
CA VAL A 63 6.86 -0.10 5.59
C VAL A 63 7.58 0.78 6.59
N SER A 64 8.68 1.42 6.22
CA SER A 64 9.46 2.25 7.14
C SER A 64 8.66 3.44 7.67
N GLU A 65 7.88 4.09 6.80
CA GLU A 65 7.06 5.24 7.17
C GLU A 65 5.87 4.84 8.06
N VAL A 66 5.19 3.73 7.76
CA VAL A 66 4.12 3.23 8.64
C VAL A 66 4.68 2.83 10.00
N ARG A 67 5.86 2.21 10.06
CA ARG A 67 6.54 1.90 11.34
C ARG A 67 6.86 3.17 12.13
N ALA A 68 7.32 4.22 11.47
CA ALA A 68 7.58 5.51 12.12
C ALA A 68 6.30 6.09 12.75
N VAL A 69 5.18 6.06 12.01
CA VAL A 69 3.87 6.48 12.52
C VAL A 69 3.42 5.61 13.70
N VAL A 70 3.51 4.29 13.59
CA VAL A 70 3.15 3.36 14.67
C VAL A 70 3.96 3.66 15.94
N ARG A 71 5.27 3.82 15.82
CA ARG A 71 6.15 4.13 16.96
C ARG A 71 5.84 5.47 17.60
N TRP A 72 5.47 6.46 16.80
CA TRP A 72 5.02 7.77 17.29
C TRP A 72 3.67 7.70 18.02
N LEU A 73 2.75 6.83 17.57
CA LEU A 73 1.44 6.63 18.19
C LEU A 73 1.51 5.81 19.49
N GLN A 74 2.42 4.84 19.58
CA GLN A 74 2.53 3.91 20.72
C GLN A 74 2.53 4.56 22.11
N PRO A 75 3.32 5.62 22.41
CA PRO A 75 3.31 6.23 23.74
C PRO A 75 2.00 6.97 24.07
N HIS A 76 1.17 7.29 23.08
CA HIS A 76 -0.07 8.06 23.25
C HIS A 76 -1.34 7.20 23.09
N SER A 77 -1.19 5.89 22.92
CA SER A 77 -2.29 4.97 22.59
C SER A 77 -2.33 3.78 23.54
N THR A 78 -3.51 3.40 24.00
CA THR A 78 -3.70 2.17 24.78
C THR A 78 -3.44 0.90 23.96
N THR A 79 -3.78 0.94 22.66
CA THR A 79 -3.47 -0.11 21.69
C THR A 79 -3.34 0.50 20.30
N VAL A 80 -2.52 -0.12 19.45
CA VAL A 80 -2.37 0.25 18.05
C VAL A 80 -2.70 -0.96 17.19
N VAL A 81 -3.64 -0.79 16.26
CA VAL A 81 -4.03 -1.79 15.27
C VAL A 81 -3.65 -1.26 13.89
N VAL A 82 -3.13 -2.14 13.03
CA VAL A 82 -2.77 -1.77 11.66
C VAL A 82 -3.69 -2.49 10.69
N SER A 83 -4.20 -1.76 9.70
CA SER A 83 -5.02 -2.35 8.64
C SER A 83 -4.45 -2.02 7.26
N GLY A 84 -4.65 -2.93 6.31
CA GLY A 84 -4.16 -2.77 4.95
C GLY A 84 -5.09 -3.37 3.92
N VAL A 85 -5.46 -2.57 2.93
CA VAL A 85 -6.30 -2.99 1.79
C VAL A 85 -5.42 -3.17 0.56
N SER A 86 -5.61 -4.27 -0.18
CA SER A 86 -4.95 -4.48 -1.48
C SER A 86 -3.43 -4.38 -1.39
N MET A 87 -2.81 -3.37 -2.01
CA MET A 87 -1.38 -3.11 -1.96
C MET A 87 -0.89 -2.70 -0.55
N GLY A 88 -1.79 -2.23 0.31
CA GLY A 88 -1.51 -1.97 1.73
C GLY A 88 -1.46 -3.23 2.60
N SER A 89 -2.05 -4.35 2.17
CA SER A 89 -2.05 -5.59 2.97
C SER A 89 -0.64 -6.16 3.25
N PRO A 90 0.27 -6.31 2.26
CA PRO A 90 1.64 -6.74 2.56
C PRO A 90 2.41 -5.74 3.44
N VAL A 91 2.14 -4.44 3.31
CA VAL A 91 2.73 -3.42 4.19
C VAL A 91 2.26 -3.63 5.63
N ALA A 92 0.94 -3.76 5.84
CA ALA A 92 0.36 -3.99 7.15
C ALA A 92 0.87 -5.28 7.81
N ALA A 93 0.97 -6.37 7.04
CA ALA A 93 1.51 -7.64 7.53
C ALA A 93 2.98 -7.52 7.98
N LEU A 94 3.83 -6.89 7.16
CA LEU A 94 5.24 -6.66 7.50
C LEU A 94 5.41 -5.76 8.72
N VAL A 95 4.63 -4.68 8.81
CA VAL A 95 4.65 -3.79 9.98
C VAL A 95 4.25 -4.54 11.24
N ALA A 96 3.15 -5.31 11.18
CA ALA A 96 2.66 -6.10 12.31
C ALA A 96 3.69 -7.15 12.76
N HIS A 97 4.47 -7.72 11.83
CA HIS A 97 5.55 -8.64 12.15
C HIS A 97 6.77 -7.94 12.78
N LEU A 98 7.12 -6.73 12.30
CA LEU A 98 8.32 -6.00 12.74
C LEU A 98 8.14 -5.19 14.03
N GLU A 99 6.92 -4.78 14.36
CA GLU A 99 6.63 -3.98 15.55
C GLU A 99 6.03 -4.85 16.67
N LYS A 100 6.77 -4.97 17.79
CA LYS A 100 6.42 -5.88 18.90
C LYS A 100 5.12 -5.52 19.66
N ARG A 101 4.63 -4.29 19.51
CA ARG A 101 3.48 -3.74 20.24
C ARG A 101 2.36 -3.35 19.29
N ILE A 102 1.82 -4.35 18.60
CA ILE A 102 0.66 -4.24 17.73
C ILE A 102 -0.45 -5.09 18.35
N GLY A 103 -1.60 -4.49 18.68
CA GLY A 103 -2.72 -5.19 19.29
C GLY A 103 -3.55 -6.02 18.31
N GLY A 104 -3.36 -5.81 17.01
CA GLY A 104 -4.02 -6.58 15.97
C GLY A 104 -3.67 -6.10 14.57
N VAL A 105 -3.93 -6.95 13.58
CA VAL A 105 -3.77 -6.63 12.16
C VAL A 105 -5.01 -7.06 11.38
N ALA A 106 -5.51 -6.19 10.50
CA ALA A 106 -6.64 -6.48 9.62
C ALA A 106 -6.24 -6.33 8.14
N LEU A 107 -6.34 -7.43 7.39
CA LEU A 107 -5.94 -7.46 5.98
C LEU A 107 -7.18 -7.65 5.10
N TYR A 108 -7.40 -6.73 4.16
CA TYR A 108 -8.54 -6.76 3.25
C TYR A 108 -8.06 -6.95 1.81
N THR A 109 -8.62 -7.95 1.12
CA THR A 109 -8.27 -8.34 -0.27
C THR A 109 -6.76 -8.40 -0.51
N PRO A 110 -6.02 -9.28 0.19
CA PRO A 110 -4.57 -9.28 0.13
C PRO A 110 -4.07 -9.57 -1.29
N ILE A 111 -3.19 -8.72 -1.82
CA ILE A 111 -2.43 -9.05 -3.04
C ILE A 111 -1.35 -10.06 -2.66
N LEU A 112 -1.64 -11.35 -2.86
CA LEU A 112 -0.64 -12.39 -2.89
C LEU A 112 0.06 -12.32 -4.26
N GLY A 113 1.33 -11.90 -4.29
CA GLY A 113 2.17 -11.96 -5.49
C GLY A 113 2.04 -10.79 -6.46
N LEU A 114 2.25 -9.55 -6.01
CA LEU A 114 2.37 -8.38 -6.90
C LEU A 114 3.42 -8.61 -8.00
N ASN A 115 4.57 -9.19 -7.65
CA ASN A 115 5.62 -9.55 -8.61
C ASN A 115 5.16 -10.61 -9.63
N ALA A 116 4.41 -11.63 -9.21
CA ALA A 116 3.83 -12.64 -10.11
C ALA A 116 2.74 -12.05 -11.02
N MET A 117 2.02 -11.03 -10.54
CA MET A 117 1.01 -10.30 -11.32
C MET A 117 1.64 -9.37 -12.36
N ILE A 118 2.75 -8.71 -12.01
CA ILE A 118 3.57 -7.90 -12.92
C ILE A 118 4.26 -8.81 -13.94
N ALA A 119 4.86 -9.93 -13.52
CA ALA A 119 5.48 -10.91 -14.41
C ALA A 119 4.48 -11.43 -15.46
N ARG A 120 3.27 -11.83 -15.05
CA ARG A 120 2.19 -12.20 -15.97
C ARG A 120 1.75 -11.08 -16.93
N HIS A 121 1.89 -9.82 -16.55
CA HIS A 121 1.60 -8.69 -17.43
C HIS A 121 2.75 -8.37 -18.39
N LEU A 122 4.00 -8.56 -17.97
CA LEU A 122 5.19 -8.43 -18.80
C LEU A 122 5.25 -9.54 -19.84
N GLU A 123 5.06 -10.80 -19.43
CA GLU A 123 5.01 -11.97 -20.33
C GLU A 123 3.95 -11.84 -21.44
N ARG A 124 2.80 -11.25 -21.14
CA ARG A 124 1.75 -11.02 -22.13
C ARG A 124 2.12 -9.94 -23.16
N ARG A 125 2.84 -8.90 -22.76
CA ARG A 125 3.32 -7.85 -23.67
C ARG A 125 4.46 -8.33 -24.57
N VAL A 126 5.38 -9.14 -24.04
CA VAL A 126 6.43 -9.78 -24.86
C VAL A 126 5.80 -10.68 -25.92
N ARG A 127 4.78 -11.48 -25.57
CA ARG A 127 4.04 -12.32 -26.53
C ARG A 127 3.32 -11.52 -27.62
N HIS A 128 2.68 -10.39 -27.28
CA HIS A 128 2.03 -9.54 -28.30
C HIS A 128 3.04 -8.77 -29.17
N GLY A 129 4.18 -8.36 -28.62
CA GLY A 129 5.26 -7.71 -29.38
C GLY A 129 5.94 -8.66 -30.38
N MET A 130 6.03 -9.95 -30.05
CA MET A 130 6.61 -10.97 -30.93
C MET A 130 5.69 -11.32 -32.12
N VAL A 131 4.37 -11.23 -31.95
CA VAL A 131 3.38 -11.40 -33.04
C VAL A 131 3.41 -10.23 -34.04
N CYS A 132 3.71 -9.00 -33.60
CA CYS A 132 3.86 -7.87 -34.52
C CYS A 132 5.22 -7.83 -35.26
N ALA A 133 6.24 -8.55 -34.77
CA ALA A 133 7.58 -8.59 -35.39
C ALA A 133 7.73 -9.68 -36.46
N SER A 134 6.65 -10.40 -36.79
CA SER A 134 6.62 -11.51 -37.76
C SER A 134 5.72 -11.24 -38.99
N CYS A 135 5.39 -9.97 -39.27
CA CYS A 135 4.79 -9.53 -40.53
C CYS A 135 5.82 -8.83 -41.42
#